data_AF-A0A520H382-F1
#
_entry.id   AF-A0A520H382-F1
#
_cell.length_a   1.000
_cell.length_b   1.000
_cell.length_c   1.000
_cell.angle_alpha   90.00
_cell.angle_beta   90.00
_cell.angle_gamma   90.00
#
_symmetry.space_group_name_H-M   'P 1'
#
loop_
_entity.id
_entity.type
_entity.pdbx_description
1 polymer ?
#
loop_
_entity_poly.entity_id
_entity_poly.type
_entity_poly.pdbx_seq_one_letter_code
_entity_poly.pdbx_strand_id
1 'polypeptide(L)'
;AGFDERTLQGADRLDLTAARAGLAIDATLLRDFGRRTPYRVAPLVGAWKAARPDAAAIDTDTAGLRSDAEAGIVLPLASLDLTIAALRTARAAARPDIAAAIDRQVALLISQRDSAPSQPGIGRLRDGTSWYTLLLNRAVGNGHTPGSVETRLLAELDTQTARAAALFARIGMTTGTVAERYSTLWRDERYLYPDSDAGRASAVADMNATLAAIRSRVPALVGSVPAWTLDVTTRSLSPQEIAAGRQGYRQAPTPTKPGAYIVDLKDIRRRPRWTLPSVVAHELLPGHMIQLGLEGVRPPHPLRIDYASSFPEGWGIYAEQIATEAYPDPLSELGHVHWLLFRMCRALVDLGIHVRGWSLTEARTRFVAWMGEPGY
;
A
#
# COMPACT_ATOMS: atom_id res chain seq x y z
N ALA A 1 -1.52 -31.62 30.65
CA ALA A 1 -2.92 -31.18 30.45
C ALA A 1 -3.05 -30.67 29.02
N GLY A 2 -4.13 -31.03 28.31
CA GLY A 2 -4.39 -30.49 26.97
C GLY A 2 -4.69 -28.99 27.05
N PHE A 3 -4.41 -28.26 25.98
CA PHE A 3 -4.82 -26.86 25.83
C PHE A 3 -6.36 -26.78 25.76
N ASP A 4 -6.98 -26.01 26.67
CA ASP A 4 -8.43 -25.73 26.66
C ASP A 4 -8.67 -24.27 26.26
N GLU A 5 -9.15 -24.06 25.04
CA GLU A 5 -9.41 -22.73 24.48
C GLU A 5 -10.47 -21.92 25.25
N ARG A 6 -11.31 -22.58 26.06
CA ARG A 6 -12.35 -21.91 26.85
C ARG A 6 -11.78 -21.12 28.01
N THR A 7 -10.54 -21.39 28.41
CA THR A 7 -9.86 -20.64 29.48
C THR A 7 -9.27 -19.32 29.01
N LEU A 8 -9.28 -19.05 27.69
CA LEU A 8 -8.74 -17.82 27.12
C LEU A 8 -9.67 -16.61 27.38
N GLN A 9 -9.06 -15.44 27.57
CA GLN A 9 -9.80 -14.17 27.56
C GLN A 9 -10.27 -13.83 26.14
N GLY A 10 -11.16 -12.83 26.02
CA GLY A 10 -11.73 -12.45 24.72
C GLY A 10 -10.68 -12.08 23.66
N ALA A 11 -9.67 -11.29 24.02
CA ALA A 11 -8.60 -10.89 23.11
C ALA A 11 -7.76 -12.09 22.64
N ASP A 12 -7.44 -13.02 23.55
CA ASP A 12 -6.64 -14.20 23.23
C ASP A 12 -7.42 -15.19 22.34
N ARG A 13 -8.75 -15.28 22.50
CA ARG A 13 -9.60 -16.09 21.61
C ARG A 13 -9.63 -15.54 20.18
N LEU A 14 -9.64 -14.22 20.03
CA LEU A 14 -9.55 -13.59 18.71
C LEU A 14 -8.20 -13.92 18.05
N ASP A 15 -7.12 -13.86 18.82
CA ASP A 15 -5.77 -14.19 18.32
C ASP A 15 -5.65 -15.65 17.91
N LEU A 16 -6.19 -16.56 18.74
CA LEU A 16 -6.26 -17.98 18.40
C LEU A 16 -7.06 -18.22 17.11
N THR A 17 -8.18 -17.52 16.94
CA THR A 17 -9.04 -17.65 15.75
C THR A 17 -8.30 -17.17 14.49
N ALA A 18 -7.69 -15.99 14.54
CA ALA A 18 -6.91 -15.43 13.44
C ALA A 18 -5.72 -16.32 13.09
N ALA A 19 -4.99 -16.81 14.10
CA ALA A 19 -3.85 -17.69 13.91
C ALA A 19 -4.24 -19.02 13.27
N ARG A 20 -5.32 -19.67 13.73
CA ARG A 20 -5.79 -20.94 13.14
C ARG A 20 -6.20 -20.76 11.67
N ALA A 21 -6.94 -19.70 11.38
CA ALA A 21 -7.33 -19.36 10.02
C ALA A 21 -6.11 -19.13 9.11
N GLY A 22 -5.17 -18.30 9.56
CA GLY A 22 -3.96 -17.99 8.83
C GLY A 22 -3.01 -19.17 8.62
N LEU A 23 -2.83 -20.00 9.64
CA LEU A 23 -2.00 -21.21 9.57
C LEU A 23 -2.60 -22.26 8.62
N ALA A 24 -3.94 -22.40 8.59
CA ALA A 24 -4.60 -23.28 7.63
C ALA A 24 -4.36 -22.83 6.18
N ILE A 25 -4.35 -21.51 5.93
CA ILE A 25 -3.98 -20.95 4.63
C ILE A 25 -2.50 -21.20 4.33
N ASP A 26 -1.59 -20.92 5.26
CA ASP A 26 -0.16 -21.15 5.07
C ASP A 26 0.16 -22.64 4.79
N ALA A 27 -0.50 -23.56 5.49
CA ALA A 27 -0.37 -25.00 5.24
C ALA A 27 -0.85 -25.38 3.83
N THR A 28 -1.94 -24.77 3.35
CA THR A 28 -2.46 -24.98 2.00
C THR A 28 -1.51 -24.39 0.95
N LEU A 29 -0.98 -23.18 1.18
CA LEU A 29 0.03 -22.57 0.31
C LEU A 29 1.29 -23.44 0.19
N LEU A 30 1.78 -23.96 1.31
CA LEU A 30 2.98 -24.81 1.32
C LEU A 30 2.72 -26.17 0.65
N ARG A 31 1.58 -26.81 0.93
CA ARG A 31 1.25 -28.12 0.36
C ARG A 31 1.03 -28.05 -1.16
N ASP A 32 0.29 -27.03 -1.61
CA ASP A 32 -0.21 -26.99 -2.98
C ASP A 32 0.73 -26.20 -3.90
N PHE A 33 1.53 -25.27 -3.37
CA PHE A 33 2.40 -24.37 -4.15
C PHE A 33 3.86 -24.33 -3.69
N GLY A 34 4.20 -24.94 -2.55
CA GLY A 34 5.57 -25.02 -2.02
C GLY A 34 6.16 -23.70 -1.48
N ARG A 35 5.61 -22.54 -1.81
CA ARG A 35 6.12 -21.21 -1.42
C ARG A 35 5.04 -20.14 -1.35
N ARG A 36 5.32 -19.05 -0.62
CA ARG A 36 4.41 -17.90 -0.45
C ARG A 36 4.36 -16.91 -1.63
N THR A 37 5.38 -16.88 -2.50
CA THR A 37 5.45 -16.04 -3.71
C THR A 37 5.69 -16.89 -4.95
N PRO A 38 5.11 -16.56 -6.13
CA PRO A 38 5.34 -17.33 -7.37
C PRO A 38 6.77 -17.22 -7.85
N TYR A 39 7.35 -16.04 -7.65
CA TYR A 39 8.63 -15.70 -8.22
C TYR A 39 9.65 -15.64 -7.09
N ARG A 40 10.69 -16.46 -7.22
CA ARG A 40 11.80 -16.53 -6.28
C ARG A 40 12.68 -15.28 -6.33
N VAL A 41 12.91 -14.77 -7.53
CA VAL A 41 13.67 -13.55 -7.79
C VAL A 41 12.76 -12.58 -8.53
N ALA A 42 12.63 -11.36 -8.02
CA ALA A 42 11.82 -10.28 -8.57
C ALA A 42 12.42 -8.94 -8.13
N PRO A 43 11.91 -7.75 -8.53
CA PRO A 43 12.55 -6.47 -8.20
C PRO A 43 12.72 -6.22 -6.68
N LEU A 44 11.86 -6.84 -5.87
CA LEU A 44 11.82 -6.70 -4.41
C LEU A 44 12.05 -8.02 -3.66
N VAL A 45 12.33 -9.13 -4.36
CA VAL A 45 12.39 -10.47 -3.77
C VAL A 45 13.64 -11.20 -4.26
N GLY A 46 14.27 -11.99 -3.38
CA GLY A 46 15.42 -12.84 -3.66
C GLY A 46 16.55 -12.64 -2.65
N ALA A 47 17.48 -13.59 -2.58
CA ALA A 47 18.62 -13.58 -1.67
C ALA A 47 19.51 -12.33 -1.85
N TRP A 48 19.53 -11.75 -3.05
CA TRP A 48 20.26 -10.51 -3.35
C TRP A 48 19.75 -9.28 -2.57
N LYS A 49 18.52 -9.32 -2.05
CA LYS A 49 17.93 -8.28 -1.19
C LYS A 49 18.20 -8.46 0.30
N ALA A 50 18.85 -9.56 0.71
CA ALA A 50 19.15 -9.79 2.12
C ALA A 50 20.00 -8.65 2.68
N ALA A 51 19.82 -8.31 3.97
CA ALA A 51 20.63 -7.29 4.64
C ALA A 51 22.15 -7.60 4.57
N ARG A 52 22.49 -8.90 4.48
CA ARG A 52 23.82 -9.41 4.19
C ARG A 52 23.70 -10.46 3.09
N PRO A 53 23.86 -10.07 1.81
CA PRO A 53 23.77 -11.00 0.69
C PRO A 53 24.88 -12.07 0.77
N ASP A 54 24.53 -13.29 0.40
CA ASP A 54 25.41 -14.46 0.36
C ASP A 54 25.43 -15.05 -1.06
N ALA A 55 26.62 -15.35 -1.58
CA ALA A 55 26.78 -15.80 -2.96
C ALA A 55 26.13 -17.18 -3.20
N ALA A 56 26.24 -18.11 -2.25
CA ALA A 56 25.66 -19.44 -2.36
C ALA A 56 24.12 -19.38 -2.31
N ALA A 57 23.56 -18.47 -1.51
CA ALA A 57 22.12 -18.23 -1.50
C ALA A 57 21.62 -17.65 -2.85
N ILE A 58 22.36 -16.71 -3.45
CA ILE A 58 22.04 -16.16 -4.78
C ILE A 58 22.16 -17.23 -5.87
N ASP A 59 23.17 -18.10 -5.79
CA ASP A 59 23.32 -19.23 -6.72
C ASP A 59 22.21 -20.27 -6.56
N THR A 60 21.77 -20.52 -5.31
CA THR A 60 20.60 -21.36 -5.04
C THR A 60 19.34 -20.77 -5.66
N ASP A 61 19.15 -19.46 -5.56
CA ASP A 61 18.05 -18.76 -6.23
C ASP A 61 18.14 -18.90 -7.76
N THR A 62 19.35 -18.78 -8.30
CA THR A 62 19.63 -18.91 -9.74
C THR A 62 19.34 -20.31 -10.24
N ALA A 63 19.71 -21.36 -9.50
CA ALA A 63 19.35 -22.73 -9.83
C ALA A 63 17.83 -22.94 -9.76
N GLY A 64 17.17 -22.35 -8.75
CA GLY A 64 15.71 -22.37 -8.61
C GLY A 64 14.98 -21.72 -9.78
N LEU A 65 15.48 -20.60 -10.31
CA LEU A 65 14.90 -19.93 -11.49
C LEU A 65 14.87 -20.82 -12.74
N ARG A 66 15.82 -21.75 -12.90
CA ARG A 66 15.82 -22.71 -14.01
C ARG A 66 14.68 -23.71 -13.86
N SER A 67 14.54 -24.30 -12.67
CA SER A 67 13.45 -25.22 -12.36
C SER A 67 12.08 -24.54 -12.45
N ASP A 68 11.99 -23.28 -12.02
CA ASP A 68 10.77 -22.47 -12.14
C ASP A 68 10.38 -22.28 -13.62
N ALA A 69 11.34 -21.97 -14.50
CA ALA A 69 11.08 -21.82 -15.92
C ALA A 69 10.62 -23.13 -16.60
N GLU A 70 11.21 -24.27 -16.23
CA GLU A 70 10.76 -25.60 -16.68
C GLU A 70 9.31 -25.89 -16.25
N ALA A 71 8.88 -25.36 -15.11
CA ALA A 71 7.50 -25.43 -14.63
C ALA A 71 6.57 -24.33 -15.18
N GLY A 72 7.03 -23.50 -16.14
CA GLY A 72 6.24 -22.41 -16.72
C GLY A 72 6.14 -21.15 -15.84
N ILE A 73 6.91 -21.08 -14.76
CA ILE A 73 6.96 -19.96 -13.83
C ILE A 73 8.08 -19.00 -14.24
N VAL A 74 7.84 -18.25 -15.32
CA VAL A 74 8.73 -17.20 -15.82
C VAL A 74 8.17 -15.84 -15.46
N LEU A 75 9.00 -14.87 -15.02
CA LEU A 75 8.55 -13.50 -14.78
C LEU A 75 7.93 -12.88 -16.05
N PRO A 76 6.86 -12.08 -15.94
CA PRO A 76 6.40 -11.27 -17.07
C PRO A 76 7.51 -10.32 -17.54
N LEU A 77 7.59 -10.06 -18.85
CA LEU A 77 8.70 -9.33 -19.49
C LEU A 77 9.01 -7.99 -18.80
N ALA A 78 7.98 -7.21 -18.46
CA ALA A 78 8.16 -5.94 -17.76
C ALA A 78 8.78 -6.12 -16.35
N SER A 79 8.35 -7.12 -15.59
CA SER A 79 8.92 -7.44 -14.27
C SER A 79 10.31 -8.04 -14.37
N LEU A 80 10.58 -8.83 -15.42
CA LEU A 80 11.90 -9.39 -15.71
C LEU A 80 12.91 -8.28 -16.01
N ASP A 81 12.57 -7.33 -16.90
CA ASP A 81 13.43 -6.20 -17.24
C ASP A 81 13.70 -5.31 -16.00
N LEU A 82 12.69 -5.06 -15.16
CA LEU A 82 12.87 -4.36 -13.89
C LEU A 82 13.77 -5.11 -12.90
N THR A 83 13.66 -6.44 -12.86
CA THR A 83 14.49 -7.30 -11.98
C THR A 83 15.95 -7.24 -12.42
N ILE A 84 16.22 -7.35 -13.72
CA ILE A 84 17.56 -7.23 -14.30
C ILE A 84 18.16 -5.86 -13.98
N ALA A 85 17.39 -4.78 -14.15
CA ALA A 85 17.86 -3.43 -13.83
C ALA A 85 18.23 -3.30 -12.35
N ALA A 86 17.37 -3.78 -11.45
CA ALA A 86 17.61 -3.70 -10.01
C ALA A 86 18.81 -4.54 -9.56
N LEU A 87 19.00 -5.73 -10.15
CA LEU A 87 20.18 -6.57 -9.93
C LEU A 87 21.46 -5.89 -10.41
N ARG A 88 21.44 -5.24 -11.58
CA ARG A 88 22.60 -4.47 -12.09
C ARG A 88 22.98 -3.32 -11.17
N THR A 89 22.00 -2.62 -10.59
CA THR A 89 22.26 -1.59 -9.57
C THR A 89 22.89 -2.20 -8.32
N ALA A 90 22.36 -3.32 -7.81
CA ALA A 90 22.92 -4.00 -6.64
C ALA A 90 24.35 -4.50 -6.89
N ARG A 91 24.61 -5.06 -8.07
CA ARG A 91 25.92 -5.52 -8.53
C ARG A 91 26.97 -4.41 -8.46
N ALA A 92 26.63 -3.18 -8.85
CA ALA A 92 27.58 -2.06 -8.89
C ALA A 92 28.16 -1.69 -7.50
N ALA A 93 27.43 -1.98 -6.42
CA ALA A 93 27.85 -1.73 -5.05
C ALA A 93 28.32 -3.00 -4.31
N ALA A 94 28.36 -4.15 -4.98
CA ALA A 94 28.61 -5.45 -4.35
C ALA A 94 30.10 -5.79 -4.27
N ARG A 95 30.46 -6.54 -3.22
CA ARG A 95 31.76 -7.25 -3.11
C ARG A 95 31.94 -8.25 -4.28
N PRO A 96 33.18 -8.58 -4.70
CA PRO A 96 33.44 -9.31 -5.95
C PRO A 96 32.70 -10.64 -6.11
N ASP A 97 32.62 -11.45 -5.06
CA ASP A 97 31.94 -12.75 -5.08
C ASP A 97 30.41 -12.62 -5.22
N ILE A 98 29.81 -11.62 -4.57
CA ILE A 98 28.38 -11.31 -4.71
C ILE A 98 28.09 -10.75 -6.11
N ALA A 99 28.96 -9.87 -6.62
CA ALA A 99 28.84 -9.35 -7.98
C ALA A 99 28.86 -10.48 -9.02
N ALA A 100 29.75 -11.46 -8.85
CA ALA A 100 29.84 -12.63 -9.73
C ALA A 100 28.58 -13.53 -9.66
N ALA A 101 28.01 -13.72 -8.46
CA ALA A 101 26.75 -14.45 -8.29
C ALA A 101 25.56 -13.72 -8.95
N ILE A 102 25.48 -12.40 -8.77
CA ILE A 102 24.47 -11.57 -9.44
C ILE A 102 24.64 -11.62 -10.96
N ASP A 103 25.87 -11.59 -11.49
CA ASP A 103 26.12 -11.68 -12.94
C ASP A 103 25.57 -12.98 -13.54
N ARG A 104 25.70 -14.11 -12.84
CA ARG A 104 25.08 -15.39 -13.25
C ARG A 104 23.56 -15.32 -13.22
N GLN A 105 22.98 -14.73 -12.18
CA GLN A 105 21.53 -14.57 -12.06
C GLN A 105 20.96 -13.67 -13.16
N VAL A 106 21.64 -12.57 -13.47
CA VAL A 106 21.28 -11.65 -14.57
C VAL A 106 21.38 -12.37 -15.92
N ALA A 107 22.46 -13.11 -16.16
CA ALA A 107 22.62 -13.87 -17.40
C ALA A 107 21.48 -14.88 -17.62
N LEU A 108 21.05 -15.59 -16.55
CA LEU A 108 19.91 -16.49 -16.62
C LEU A 108 18.61 -15.76 -16.92
N LEU A 109 18.31 -14.66 -16.23
CA LEU A 109 17.11 -13.86 -16.49
C LEU A 109 17.08 -13.31 -17.93
N ILE A 110 18.23 -12.87 -18.47
CA ILE A 110 18.34 -12.45 -19.88
C ILE A 110 18.00 -13.61 -20.83
N SER A 111 18.47 -14.83 -20.55
CA SER A 111 18.18 -15.99 -21.39
C SER A 111 16.69 -16.38 -21.42
N GLN A 112 15.91 -15.95 -20.42
CA GLN A 112 14.46 -16.19 -20.33
C GLN A 112 13.63 -15.10 -21.02
N ARG A 113 14.25 -14.04 -21.54
CA ARG A 113 13.53 -12.86 -22.06
C ARG A 113 12.63 -13.18 -23.24
N ASP A 114 13.07 -14.05 -24.14
CA ASP A 114 12.31 -14.43 -25.35
C ASP A 114 11.10 -15.32 -25.04
N SER A 115 11.13 -16.04 -23.91
CA SER A 115 10.01 -16.86 -23.42
C SER A 115 9.17 -16.15 -22.35
N ALA A 116 9.54 -14.93 -21.94
CA ALA A 116 8.84 -14.19 -20.91
C ALA A 116 7.48 -13.68 -21.43
N PRO A 117 6.36 -13.97 -20.74
CA PRO A 117 5.05 -13.52 -21.18
C PRO A 117 4.91 -12.00 -21.05
N SER A 118 4.16 -11.38 -21.97
CA SER A 118 3.78 -9.97 -21.85
C SER A 118 2.66 -9.74 -20.84
N GLN A 119 1.79 -10.73 -20.64
CA GLN A 119 0.65 -10.66 -19.74
C GLN A 119 1.11 -10.65 -18.26
N PRO A 120 0.69 -9.66 -17.47
CA PRO A 120 0.94 -9.64 -16.05
C PRO A 120 0.00 -10.60 -15.31
N GLY A 121 0.18 -10.71 -14.00
CA GLY A 121 -0.75 -11.44 -13.14
C GLY A 121 -0.34 -12.88 -12.85
N ILE A 122 -0.90 -13.42 -11.77
CA ILE A 122 -0.62 -14.79 -11.31
C ILE A 122 -1.67 -15.79 -11.83
N GLY A 123 -2.84 -15.33 -12.28
CA GLY A 123 -3.89 -16.19 -12.84
C GLY A 123 -3.49 -16.98 -14.08
N ARG A 124 -2.43 -16.56 -14.78
CA ARG A 124 -1.82 -17.33 -15.88
C ARG A 124 -1.03 -18.56 -15.41
N LEU A 125 -0.65 -18.61 -14.13
CA LEU A 125 0.04 -19.75 -13.56
C LEU A 125 -0.97 -20.84 -13.23
N ARG A 126 -0.50 -22.09 -13.22
CA ARG A 126 -1.31 -23.23 -12.75
C ARG A 126 -1.85 -22.92 -11.35
N ASP A 127 -3.17 -23.06 -11.18
CA ASP A 127 -3.89 -22.80 -9.94
C ASP A 127 -3.71 -21.37 -9.37
N GLY A 128 -3.33 -20.41 -10.22
CA GLY A 128 -3.01 -19.03 -9.82
C GLY A 128 -4.17 -18.26 -9.18
N THR A 129 -5.41 -18.49 -9.60
CA THR A 129 -6.59 -17.88 -8.95
C THR A 129 -6.86 -18.46 -7.57
N SER A 130 -6.62 -19.76 -7.37
CA SER A 130 -6.72 -20.40 -6.04
C SER A 130 -5.66 -19.83 -5.12
N TRP A 131 -4.43 -19.65 -5.60
CA TRP A 131 -3.40 -18.96 -4.86
C TRP A 131 -3.78 -17.51 -4.52
N TYR A 132 -4.22 -16.73 -5.50
CA TYR A 132 -4.70 -15.36 -5.26
C TYR A 132 -5.75 -15.31 -4.15
N THR A 133 -6.71 -16.25 -4.19
CA THR A 133 -7.77 -16.37 -3.19
C THR A 133 -7.19 -16.65 -1.81
N LEU A 134 -6.20 -17.55 -1.69
CA LEU A 134 -5.52 -17.81 -0.42
C LEU A 134 -4.82 -16.56 0.12
N LEU A 135 -4.09 -15.82 -0.72
CA LEU A 135 -3.42 -14.58 -0.31
C LEU A 135 -4.40 -13.49 0.09
N LEU A 136 -5.51 -13.34 -0.64
CA LEU A 136 -6.61 -12.44 -0.30
C LEU A 136 -7.14 -12.76 1.11
N ASN A 137 -7.52 -14.01 1.34
CA ASN A 137 -8.06 -14.41 2.65
C ASN A 137 -7.01 -14.29 3.77
N ARG A 138 -5.73 -14.51 3.44
CA ARG A 138 -4.63 -14.34 4.38
C ARG A 138 -4.46 -12.88 4.82
N ALA A 139 -4.71 -11.92 3.92
CA ALA A 139 -4.54 -10.50 4.19
C ALA A 139 -5.77 -9.89 4.91
N VAL A 140 -6.99 -10.23 4.46
CA VAL A 140 -8.22 -9.56 4.90
C VAL A 140 -9.18 -10.43 5.72
N GLY A 141 -8.88 -11.71 5.92
CA GLY A 141 -9.73 -12.66 6.66
C GLY A 141 -10.40 -13.71 5.76
N ASN A 142 -10.96 -14.77 6.37
CA ASN A 142 -11.55 -15.90 5.64
C ASN A 142 -12.93 -15.60 5.05
N GLY A 143 -13.31 -16.37 4.02
CA GLY A 143 -14.66 -16.35 3.42
C GLY A 143 -14.81 -15.45 2.20
N HIS A 144 -13.71 -14.86 1.71
CA HIS A 144 -13.72 -14.01 0.52
C HIS A 144 -13.40 -14.80 -0.74
N THR A 145 -14.19 -14.59 -1.79
CA THR A 145 -13.84 -15.00 -3.15
C THR A 145 -13.48 -13.76 -3.97
N PRO A 146 -12.60 -13.86 -4.99
CA PRO A 146 -12.28 -12.74 -5.86
C PRO A 146 -13.52 -12.08 -6.46
N GLY A 147 -14.48 -12.89 -6.93
CA GLY A 147 -15.75 -12.40 -7.47
C GLY A 147 -16.59 -11.64 -6.42
N SER A 148 -16.74 -12.17 -5.20
CA SER A 148 -17.49 -11.47 -4.14
C SER A 148 -16.87 -10.13 -3.76
N VAL A 149 -15.54 -10.03 -3.75
CA VAL A 149 -14.82 -8.79 -3.45
C VAL A 149 -14.96 -7.81 -4.61
N GLU A 150 -14.82 -8.27 -5.86
CA GLU A 150 -15.04 -7.45 -7.06
C GLU A 150 -16.45 -6.84 -7.07
N THR A 151 -17.49 -7.64 -6.83
CA THR A 151 -18.88 -7.16 -6.77
C THR A 151 -19.05 -6.08 -5.70
N ARG A 152 -18.49 -6.29 -4.50
CA ARG A 152 -18.57 -5.31 -3.41
C ARG A 152 -17.84 -4.01 -3.76
N LEU A 153 -16.65 -4.11 -4.36
CA LEU A 153 -15.86 -2.95 -4.76
C LEU A 153 -16.55 -2.13 -5.85
N LEU A 154 -17.18 -2.78 -6.83
CA LEU A 154 -17.95 -2.08 -7.88
C LEU A 154 -19.16 -1.35 -7.30
N ALA A 155 -19.90 -1.98 -6.38
CA ALA A 155 -21.03 -1.32 -5.71
C ALA A 155 -20.59 -0.11 -4.86
N GLU A 156 -19.45 -0.23 -4.17
CA GLU A 156 -18.88 0.88 -3.39
C GLU A 156 -18.36 1.99 -4.31
N LEU A 157 -17.74 1.63 -5.44
CA LEU A 157 -17.29 2.58 -6.46
C LEU A 157 -18.47 3.40 -7.00
N ASP A 158 -19.61 2.77 -7.30
CA ASP A 158 -20.82 3.47 -7.74
C ASP A 158 -21.35 4.41 -6.64
N THR A 159 -21.36 3.95 -5.39
CA THR A 159 -21.79 4.74 -4.22
C THR A 159 -20.92 5.99 -4.04
N GLN A 160 -19.60 5.84 -4.07
CA GLN A 160 -18.67 6.95 -3.91
C GLN A 160 -18.67 7.87 -5.14
N THR A 161 -18.89 7.34 -6.34
CA THR A 161 -19.06 8.15 -7.56
C THR A 161 -20.31 9.03 -7.47
N ALA A 162 -21.43 8.49 -7.00
CA ALA A 162 -22.65 9.28 -6.76
C ALA A 162 -22.45 10.35 -5.68
N ARG A 163 -21.76 10.01 -4.58
CA ARG A 163 -21.38 10.98 -3.54
C ARG A 163 -20.52 12.11 -4.11
N ALA A 164 -19.49 11.79 -4.90
CA ALA A 164 -18.66 12.78 -5.56
C ALA A 164 -19.46 13.69 -6.50
N ALA A 165 -20.40 13.14 -7.27
CA ALA A 165 -21.25 13.93 -8.16
C ALA A 165 -22.07 14.99 -7.40
N ALA A 166 -22.63 14.62 -6.24
CA ALA A 166 -23.35 15.56 -5.37
C ALA A 166 -22.44 16.65 -4.79
N LEU A 167 -21.23 16.27 -4.35
CA LEU A 167 -20.24 17.23 -3.85
C LEU A 167 -19.75 18.20 -4.94
N PHE A 168 -19.51 17.69 -6.15
CA PHE A 168 -19.15 18.52 -7.30
C PHE A 168 -20.24 19.53 -7.65
N ALA A 169 -21.52 19.16 -7.55
CA ALA A 169 -22.63 20.09 -7.74
C ALA A 169 -22.62 21.23 -6.71
N ARG A 170 -22.27 20.94 -5.45
CA ARG A 170 -22.14 21.96 -4.37
C ARG A 170 -21.05 23.00 -4.65
N ILE A 171 -20.04 22.65 -5.46
CA ILE A 171 -18.96 23.57 -5.85
C ILE A 171 -19.10 24.10 -7.29
N GLY A 172 -20.25 23.87 -7.93
CA GLY A 172 -20.56 24.39 -9.26
C GLY A 172 -19.91 23.64 -10.43
N MET A 173 -19.32 22.46 -10.21
CA MET A 173 -18.72 21.64 -11.26
C MET A 173 -19.71 20.54 -11.71
N THR A 174 -20.61 20.85 -12.64
CA THR A 174 -21.71 19.92 -13.04
C THR A 174 -21.51 19.24 -14.39
N THR A 175 -20.58 19.70 -15.21
CA THR A 175 -20.34 19.17 -16.57
C THR A 175 -19.35 18.01 -16.57
N GLY A 176 -19.64 16.98 -17.39
CA GLY A 176 -18.80 15.80 -17.56
C GLY A 176 -19.01 14.72 -16.50
N THR A 177 -18.32 13.60 -16.70
CA THR A 177 -18.25 12.50 -15.74
C THR A 177 -17.56 12.93 -14.44
N VAL A 178 -17.72 12.15 -13.37
CA VAL A 178 -17.00 12.37 -12.11
C VAL A 178 -15.47 12.30 -12.31
N ALA A 179 -15.00 11.34 -13.10
CA ALA A 179 -13.57 11.19 -13.44
C ALA A 179 -13.01 12.40 -14.19
N GLU A 180 -13.76 12.97 -15.14
CA GLU A 180 -13.37 14.20 -15.85
C GLU A 180 -13.32 15.39 -14.89
N ARG A 181 -14.32 15.53 -14.01
CA ARG A 181 -14.35 16.61 -13.01
C ARG A 181 -13.20 16.53 -12.01
N TYR A 182 -12.87 15.33 -11.53
CA TYR A 182 -11.68 15.12 -10.72
C TYR A 182 -10.42 15.47 -11.50
N SER A 183 -10.31 15.04 -12.76
CA SER A 183 -9.16 15.39 -13.63
C SER A 183 -8.98 16.89 -13.83
N THR A 184 -10.09 17.64 -13.93
CA THR A 184 -10.07 19.11 -13.97
C THR A 184 -9.64 19.70 -12.63
N LEU A 185 -10.28 19.29 -11.53
CA LEU A 185 -9.99 19.81 -10.17
C LEU A 185 -8.55 19.49 -9.73
N TRP A 186 -8.00 18.36 -10.16
CA TRP A 186 -6.64 17.93 -9.87
C TRP A 186 -5.58 18.82 -10.54
N ARG A 187 -5.91 19.42 -11.69
CA ARG A 187 -5.00 20.28 -12.48
C ARG A 187 -5.19 21.77 -12.24
N ASP A 188 -6.19 22.13 -11.45
CA ASP A 188 -6.54 23.53 -11.23
C ASP A 188 -5.49 24.24 -10.37
N GLU A 189 -4.76 25.19 -10.99
CA GLU A 189 -3.66 25.93 -10.37
C GLU A 189 -4.05 26.65 -9.07
N ARG A 190 -5.35 26.94 -8.86
CA ARG A 190 -5.85 27.53 -7.60
C ARG A 190 -5.59 26.63 -6.40
N TYR A 191 -5.51 25.31 -6.61
CA TYR A 191 -5.31 24.32 -5.55
C TYR A 191 -3.90 23.72 -5.53
N LEU A 192 -3.03 24.08 -6.47
CA LEU A 192 -1.68 23.53 -6.54
C LEU A 192 -0.72 24.37 -5.69
N TYR A 193 0.21 23.66 -5.05
CA TYR A 193 1.38 24.30 -4.47
C TYR A 193 2.43 24.56 -5.57
N PRO A 194 3.08 25.73 -5.59
CA PRO A 194 4.21 25.97 -6.46
C PRO A 194 5.33 24.94 -6.22
N ASP A 195 6.04 24.56 -7.28
CA ASP A 195 7.24 23.72 -7.16
C ASP A 195 8.45 24.57 -6.75
N SER A 196 8.42 25.05 -5.51
CA SER A 196 9.46 25.88 -4.91
C SER A 196 9.59 25.57 -3.41
N ASP A 197 10.67 26.02 -2.78
CA ASP A 197 10.84 25.87 -1.33
C ASP A 197 9.69 26.54 -0.56
N ALA A 198 9.23 27.72 -1.02
CA ALA A 198 8.08 28.40 -0.45
C ALA A 198 6.77 27.60 -0.61
N GLY A 199 6.57 26.94 -1.76
CA GLY A 199 5.42 26.06 -1.98
C GLY A 199 5.43 24.83 -1.08
N ARG A 200 6.60 24.20 -0.91
CA ARG A 200 6.81 23.06 0.02
C ARG A 200 6.59 23.48 1.47
N ALA A 201 7.11 24.64 1.88
CA ALA A 201 6.88 25.19 3.22
C ALA A 201 5.39 25.48 3.46
N SER A 202 4.69 26.01 2.46
CA SER A 202 3.24 26.24 2.53
C SER A 202 2.46 24.94 2.71
N ALA A 203 2.84 23.87 2.00
CA ALA A 203 2.20 22.55 2.17
C ALA A 203 2.39 22.00 3.60
N VAL A 204 3.60 22.10 4.15
CA VAL A 204 3.88 21.70 5.55
C VAL A 204 3.08 22.54 6.54
N ALA A 205 2.96 23.85 6.30
CA ALA A 205 2.16 24.74 7.14
C ALA A 205 0.67 24.35 7.13
N ASP A 206 0.10 24.10 5.95
CA ASP A 206 -1.30 23.68 5.80
C ASP A 206 -1.55 22.32 6.48
N MET A 207 -0.61 21.37 6.40
CA MET A 207 -0.69 20.08 7.10
C MET A 207 -0.72 20.27 8.61
N ASN A 208 0.16 21.11 9.16
CA ASN A 208 0.22 21.39 10.60
C ASN A 208 -1.01 22.19 11.07
N ALA A 209 -1.56 23.09 10.26
CA ALA A 209 -2.79 23.81 10.57
C ALA A 209 -4.00 22.84 10.63
N THR A 210 -4.11 21.94 9.64
CA THR A 210 -5.14 20.90 9.61
C THR A 210 -5.02 19.96 10.82
N LEU A 211 -3.79 19.57 11.15
CA LEU A 211 -3.49 18.74 12.31
C LEU A 211 -3.89 19.41 13.62
N ALA A 212 -3.58 20.70 13.78
CA ALA A 212 -3.96 21.47 14.96
C ALA A 212 -5.49 21.56 15.11
N ALA A 213 -6.22 21.72 14.00
CA ALA A 213 -7.67 21.79 13.99
C ALA A 213 -8.34 20.47 14.42
N ILE A 214 -7.78 19.31 14.05
CA ILE A 214 -8.35 18.00 14.42
C ILE A 214 -7.92 17.52 15.81
N ARG A 215 -6.71 17.89 16.28
CA ARG A 215 -6.08 17.33 17.50
C ARG A 215 -6.99 17.36 18.73
N SER A 216 -7.66 18.49 18.99
CA SER A 216 -8.53 18.64 20.17
C SER A 216 -9.79 17.77 20.12
N ARG A 217 -10.21 17.34 18.92
CA ARG A 217 -11.43 16.57 18.71
C ARG A 217 -11.16 15.06 18.64
N VAL A 218 -9.90 14.64 18.51
CA VAL A 218 -9.51 13.22 18.47
C VAL A 218 -10.17 12.39 19.59
N PRO A 219 -10.21 12.81 20.86
CA PRO A 219 -10.86 12.01 21.90
C PRO A 219 -12.35 11.75 21.66
N ALA A 220 -13.06 12.64 20.96
CA ALA A 220 -14.45 12.45 20.59
C ALA A 220 -14.62 11.50 19.39
N LEU A 221 -13.61 11.39 18.52
CA LEU A 221 -13.64 10.56 17.32
C LEU A 221 -13.24 9.10 17.61
N VAL A 222 -12.24 8.89 18.45
CA VAL A 222 -11.65 7.54 18.70
C VAL A 222 -11.67 7.10 20.15
N GLY A 223 -12.30 7.89 21.03
CA GLY A 223 -12.30 7.66 22.47
C GLY A 223 -11.04 8.20 23.16
N SER A 224 -10.97 8.01 24.48
CA SER A 224 -9.85 8.49 25.29
C SER A 224 -8.54 7.79 24.90
N VAL A 225 -7.54 8.59 24.51
CA VAL A 225 -6.18 8.14 24.19
C VAL A 225 -5.16 8.86 25.08
N PRO A 226 -4.00 8.25 25.38
CA PRO A 226 -2.94 8.93 26.13
C PRO A 226 -2.50 10.22 25.44
N ALA A 227 -2.37 11.32 26.18
CA ALA A 227 -2.09 12.64 25.61
C ALA A 227 -0.82 12.69 24.74
N TRP A 228 0.22 11.92 25.07
CA TRP A 228 1.45 11.85 24.29
C TRP A 228 1.24 11.30 22.86
N THR A 229 0.17 10.54 22.61
CA THR A 229 -0.16 10.07 21.24
C THR A 229 -0.59 11.20 20.31
N LEU A 230 -0.99 12.35 20.88
CA LEU A 230 -1.42 13.53 20.15
C LEU A 230 -0.28 14.52 19.88
N ASP A 231 0.89 14.30 20.48
CA ASP A 231 2.07 15.15 20.33
C ASP A 231 2.82 14.80 19.04
N VAL A 232 2.26 15.28 17.93
CA VAL A 232 2.72 14.96 16.58
C VAL A 232 2.78 16.21 15.70
N THR A 233 3.75 16.24 14.79
CA THR A 233 3.98 17.35 13.85
C THR A 233 4.26 16.84 12.44
N THR A 234 4.27 17.74 11.45
CA THR A 234 4.73 17.45 10.08
C THR A 234 5.92 18.34 9.72
N ARG A 235 6.89 17.79 9.00
CA ARG A 235 7.99 18.54 8.35
C ARG A 235 8.37 17.93 7.01
N SER A 236 9.10 18.68 6.17
CA SER A 236 9.71 18.14 4.96
C SER A 236 10.98 17.33 5.28
N LEU A 237 11.43 16.52 4.31
CA LEU A 237 12.78 15.96 4.31
C LEU A 237 13.84 17.09 4.37
N SER A 238 14.93 16.85 5.10
CA SER A 238 16.11 17.71 5.11
C SER A 238 16.97 17.49 3.85
N PRO A 239 17.86 18.44 3.48
CA PRO A 239 18.79 18.25 2.37
C PRO A 239 19.63 16.96 2.50
N GLN A 240 20.03 16.61 3.72
CA GLN A 240 20.79 15.38 3.99
C GLN A 240 19.94 14.13 3.75
N GLU A 241 18.67 14.15 4.16
CA GLU A 241 17.74 13.02 3.94
C GLU A 241 17.47 12.81 2.44
N ILE A 242 17.31 13.91 1.69
CA ILE A 242 17.14 13.88 0.23
C ILE A 242 18.40 13.34 -0.44
N ALA A 243 19.59 13.84 -0.06
CA ALA A 243 20.87 13.36 -0.59
C ALA A 243 21.11 11.87 -0.30
N ALA A 244 20.57 11.36 0.81
CA ALA A 244 20.58 9.94 1.16
C ALA A 244 19.49 9.11 0.45
N GLY A 245 18.71 9.71 -0.44
CA GLY A 245 17.64 9.04 -1.19
C GLY A 245 16.45 8.61 -0.33
N ARG A 246 16.25 9.22 0.85
CA ARG A 246 15.10 8.89 1.70
C ARG A 246 13.80 9.36 1.06
N GLN A 247 12.78 8.55 1.23
CA GLN A 247 11.38 8.91 0.92
C GLN A 247 10.68 9.35 2.22
N GLY A 248 9.40 9.71 2.11
CA GLY A 248 8.59 10.09 3.26
C GLY A 248 8.53 8.97 4.30
N TYR A 249 8.57 9.32 5.58
CA TYR A 249 8.58 8.34 6.66
C TYR A 249 7.98 8.91 7.96
N ARG A 250 7.60 8.03 8.87
CA ARG A 250 6.98 8.38 10.15
C ARG A 250 7.95 8.11 11.30
N GLN A 251 7.91 8.98 12.30
CA GLN A 251 8.51 8.79 13.62
C GLN A 251 7.36 8.73 14.61
N ALA A 252 6.98 7.53 15.06
CA ALA A 252 5.85 7.37 15.97
C ALA A 252 6.11 8.12 17.31
N PRO A 253 5.08 8.74 17.91
CA PRO A 253 5.21 9.38 19.21
C PRO A 253 5.45 8.32 20.29
N THR A 254 6.14 8.72 21.36
CA THR A 254 6.35 7.89 22.56
C THR A 254 6.00 8.71 23.80
N PRO A 255 5.89 8.09 25.00
CA PRO A 255 5.64 8.86 26.23
C PRO A 255 6.66 9.97 26.52
N THR A 256 7.86 9.93 25.93
CA THR A 256 8.95 10.89 26.19
C THR A 256 9.42 11.66 24.96
N LYS A 257 8.89 11.37 23.76
CA LYS A 257 9.31 12.03 22.51
C LYS A 257 8.12 12.28 21.59
N PRO A 258 8.01 13.50 21.01
CA PRO A 258 6.98 13.80 20.02
C PRO A 258 7.19 12.96 18.75
N GLY A 259 6.08 12.70 18.06
CA GLY A 259 6.10 12.09 16.75
C GLY A 259 6.22 13.11 15.61
N ALA A 260 6.67 12.66 14.45
CA ALA A 260 6.65 13.46 13.24
C ALA A 260 6.32 12.63 11.99
N TYR A 261 5.52 13.20 11.09
CA TYR A 261 5.48 12.75 9.70
C TYR A 261 6.44 13.59 8.87
N ILE A 262 7.45 12.93 8.30
CA ILE A 262 8.43 13.55 7.42
C ILE A 262 7.95 13.31 5.99
N VAL A 263 7.37 14.34 5.37
CA VAL A 263 6.74 14.23 4.06
C VAL A 263 7.77 14.43 2.94
N ASP A 264 7.78 13.51 1.97
CA ASP A 264 8.52 13.68 0.72
C ASP A 264 7.73 14.59 -0.21
N LEU A 265 8.19 15.82 -0.46
CA LEU A 265 7.50 16.81 -1.31
C LEU A 265 8.18 16.97 -2.69
N LYS A 266 8.79 15.91 -3.24
CA LYS A 266 9.46 16.00 -4.55
C LYS A 266 8.49 16.41 -5.68
N ASP A 267 7.32 15.78 -5.74
CA ASP A 267 6.30 16.00 -6.76
C ASP A 267 5.13 16.81 -6.19
N ILE A 268 5.42 17.95 -5.55
CA ILE A 268 4.43 18.70 -4.76
C ILE A 268 3.24 19.18 -5.59
N ARG A 269 3.43 19.41 -6.90
CA ARG A 269 2.36 19.77 -7.83
C ARG A 269 1.33 18.65 -8.06
N ARG A 270 1.64 17.40 -7.71
CA ARG A 270 0.70 16.27 -7.74
C ARG A 270 -0.09 16.13 -6.43
N ARG A 271 -0.07 17.13 -5.55
CA ARG A 271 -0.76 17.11 -4.26
C ARG A 271 -1.63 18.34 -4.06
N PRO A 272 -2.79 18.38 -4.73
CA PRO A 272 -3.71 19.51 -4.59
C PRO A 272 -4.14 19.69 -3.13
N ARG A 273 -4.23 20.95 -2.68
CA ARG A 273 -4.60 21.37 -1.32
C ARG A 273 -5.86 20.68 -0.78
N TRP A 274 -6.86 20.48 -1.63
CA TRP A 274 -8.15 19.88 -1.24
C TRP A 274 -8.05 18.40 -0.84
N THR A 275 -6.97 17.70 -1.21
CA THR A 275 -6.73 16.31 -0.79
C THR A 275 -6.09 16.19 0.60
N LEU A 276 -5.52 17.29 1.10
CA LEU A 276 -4.65 17.32 2.26
C LEU A 276 -5.33 16.84 3.56
N PRO A 277 -6.59 17.21 3.85
CA PRO A 277 -7.23 16.78 5.10
C PRO A 277 -7.31 15.25 5.25
N SER A 278 -7.59 14.53 4.16
CA SER A 278 -7.59 13.07 4.16
C SER A 278 -6.20 12.51 4.45
N VAL A 279 -5.16 13.08 3.83
CA VAL A 279 -3.76 12.67 4.09
C VAL A 279 -3.39 12.92 5.54
N VAL A 280 -3.74 14.07 6.11
CA VAL A 280 -3.48 14.38 7.52
C VAL A 280 -4.21 13.42 8.45
N ALA A 281 -5.46 13.09 8.16
CA ALA A 281 -6.24 12.13 8.94
C ALA A 281 -5.63 10.71 8.90
N HIS A 282 -5.23 10.26 7.71
CA HIS A 282 -4.64 8.94 7.48
C HIS A 282 -3.25 8.81 8.12
N GLU A 283 -2.36 9.74 7.80
CA GLU A 283 -0.94 9.70 8.15
C GLU A 283 -0.68 10.11 9.59
N LEU A 284 -1.45 11.07 10.11
CA LEU A 284 -1.26 11.67 11.43
C LEU A 284 -2.38 11.32 12.41
N LEU A 285 -3.32 12.23 12.61
CA LEU A 285 -4.39 12.10 13.60
C LEU A 285 -5.76 12.14 12.90
N PRO A 286 -6.66 11.19 13.20
CA PRO A 286 -6.52 10.15 14.21
C PRO A 286 -5.83 8.85 13.72
N GLY A 287 -5.28 8.82 12.51
CA GLY A 287 -4.77 7.62 11.85
C GLY A 287 -3.47 7.04 12.43
N HIS A 288 -2.46 6.88 11.56
CA HIS A 288 -1.29 6.07 11.87
C HIS A 288 -0.50 6.52 13.09
N MET A 289 -0.43 7.80 13.42
CA MET A 289 0.43 8.22 14.55
C MET A 289 -0.13 7.79 15.90
N ILE A 290 -1.45 7.68 16.04
CA ILE A 290 -2.08 7.10 17.23
C ILE A 290 -1.82 5.59 17.25
N GLN A 291 -2.12 4.92 16.15
CA GLN A 291 -1.98 3.46 16.04
C GLN A 291 -0.54 3.00 16.28
N LEU A 292 0.43 3.55 15.54
CA LEU A 292 1.85 3.22 15.69
C LEU A 292 2.40 3.60 17.06
N GLY A 293 1.97 4.73 17.64
CA GLY A 293 2.40 5.13 18.97
C GLY A 293 1.95 4.12 20.03
N LEU A 294 0.68 3.72 20.01
CA LEU A 294 0.13 2.74 20.94
C LEU A 294 0.77 1.36 20.78
N GLU A 295 0.97 0.90 19.55
CA GLU A 295 1.64 -0.37 19.26
C GLU A 295 3.13 -0.36 19.63
N GLY A 296 3.79 0.80 19.57
CA GLY A 296 5.18 0.93 20.03
C GLY A 296 5.36 0.70 21.53
N VAL A 297 4.35 1.05 22.34
CA VAL A 297 4.36 0.84 23.80
C VAL A 297 3.79 -0.52 24.18
N ARG A 298 2.79 -1.01 23.43
CA ARG A 298 2.14 -2.30 23.62
C ARG A 298 2.08 -3.03 22.28
N PRO A 299 3.16 -3.72 21.90
CA PRO A 299 3.23 -4.42 20.62
C PRO A 299 2.08 -5.42 20.46
N PRO A 300 1.42 -5.48 19.29
CA PRO A 300 0.45 -6.53 19.03
C PRO A 300 1.17 -7.88 19.03
N HIS A 301 0.41 -8.94 19.33
CA HIS A 301 0.94 -10.29 19.21
C HIS A 301 1.47 -10.53 17.78
N PRO A 302 2.64 -11.18 17.56
CA PRO A 302 3.21 -11.38 16.22
C PRO A 302 2.24 -12.00 15.21
N LEU A 303 1.35 -12.89 15.67
CA LEU A 303 0.32 -13.50 14.82
C LEU A 303 -0.71 -12.49 14.27
N ARG A 304 -0.98 -11.38 14.98
CA ARG A 304 -1.80 -10.27 14.42
C ARG A 304 -1.06 -9.55 13.31
N ILE A 305 0.24 -9.33 13.48
CA ILE A 305 1.09 -8.72 12.45
C ILE A 305 1.07 -9.60 11.19
N ASP A 306 1.16 -10.91 11.38
CA ASP A 306 1.16 -11.87 10.27
C ASP A 306 -0.21 -12.04 9.62
N TYR A 307 -1.31 -12.13 10.38
CA TYR A 307 -2.62 -12.57 9.86
C TYR A 307 -3.72 -11.50 9.87
N ALA A 308 -3.41 -10.29 10.30
CA ALA A 308 -4.26 -9.11 10.17
C ALA A 308 -3.48 -7.94 9.55
N SER A 309 -2.64 -8.24 8.54
CA SER A 309 -1.74 -7.28 7.91
C SER A 309 -2.45 -6.09 7.26
N SER A 310 -3.75 -6.22 6.95
CA SER A 310 -4.57 -5.13 6.41
C SER A 310 -5.09 -4.16 7.49
N PHE A 311 -4.96 -4.48 8.78
CA PHE A 311 -5.46 -3.63 9.87
C PHE A 311 -4.88 -2.21 9.85
N PRO A 312 -3.55 -1.98 9.73
CA PRO A 312 -3.00 -0.62 9.80
C PRO A 312 -3.56 0.30 8.71
N GLU A 313 -3.63 -0.19 7.47
CA GLU A 313 -4.19 0.58 6.34
C GLU A 313 -5.71 0.74 6.47
N GLY A 314 -6.41 -0.30 6.93
CA GLY A 314 -7.84 -0.22 7.24
C GLY A 314 -8.16 0.83 8.30
N TRP A 315 -7.33 0.94 9.34
CA TRP A 315 -7.41 1.99 10.35
C TRP A 315 -7.19 3.37 9.75
N GLY A 316 -6.17 3.55 8.91
CA GLY A 316 -5.92 4.83 8.23
C GLY A 316 -7.11 5.27 7.38
N ILE A 317 -7.72 4.35 6.63
CA ILE A 317 -8.91 4.62 5.81
C ILE A 317 -10.12 4.97 6.68
N TYR A 318 -10.34 4.24 7.77
CA TYR A 318 -11.40 4.55 8.73
C TYR A 318 -11.19 5.92 9.39
N ALA A 319 -9.95 6.26 9.73
CA ALA A 319 -9.58 7.55 10.31
C ALA A 319 -9.91 8.72 9.36
N GLU A 320 -9.71 8.54 8.05
CA GLU A 320 -10.14 9.52 7.04
C GLU A 320 -11.65 9.75 7.05
N GLN A 321 -12.42 8.66 7.13
CA GLN A 321 -13.88 8.73 7.15
C GLN A 321 -14.40 9.52 8.36
N ILE A 322 -13.99 9.12 9.57
CA ILE A 322 -14.46 9.78 10.80
C ILE A 322 -13.99 11.23 10.91
N ALA A 323 -12.80 11.56 10.38
CA ALA A 323 -12.33 12.93 10.30
C ALA A 323 -13.18 13.78 9.35
N THR A 324 -13.55 13.20 8.20
CA THR A 324 -14.37 13.86 7.18
C THR A 324 -15.80 14.11 7.67
N GLU A 325 -16.42 13.13 8.33
CA GLU A 325 -17.76 13.26 8.91
C GLU A 325 -17.82 14.33 10.00
N ALA A 326 -16.70 14.56 10.72
CA ALA A 326 -16.61 15.60 11.74
C ALA A 326 -16.49 17.02 11.17
N TYR A 327 -15.95 17.18 9.95
CA TYR A 327 -15.73 18.49 9.31
C TYR A 327 -16.16 18.49 7.85
N PRO A 328 -17.47 18.52 7.57
CA PRO A 328 -17.97 18.49 6.22
C PRO A 328 -17.67 19.83 5.51
N ASP A 329 -16.63 19.82 4.66
CA ASP A 329 -16.35 20.83 3.65
C ASP A 329 -16.36 20.16 2.27
N PRO A 330 -17.14 20.63 1.28
CA PRO A 330 -17.28 19.94 0.00
C PRO A 330 -15.96 19.58 -0.69
N LEU A 331 -14.95 20.47 -0.64
CA LEU A 331 -13.65 20.25 -1.28
C LEU A 331 -12.83 19.20 -0.54
N SER A 332 -12.79 19.29 0.79
CA SER A 332 -12.11 18.32 1.64
C SER A 332 -12.77 16.94 1.56
N GLU A 333 -14.11 16.89 1.50
CA GLU A 333 -14.87 15.66 1.27
C GLU A 333 -14.59 15.05 -0.11
N LEU A 334 -14.47 15.87 -1.16
CA LEU A 334 -14.02 15.40 -2.48
C LEU A 334 -12.61 14.80 -2.41
N GLY A 335 -11.72 15.37 -1.58
CA GLY A 335 -10.41 14.84 -1.22
C GLY A 335 -10.47 13.43 -0.66
N HIS A 336 -11.30 13.24 0.36
CA HIS A 336 -11.53 11.95 0.97
C HIS A 336 -12.10 10.91 -0.01
N VAL A 337 -13.14 11.29 -0.77
CA VAL A 337 -13.77 10.41 -1.75
C VAL A 337 -12.80 10.02 -2.86
N HIS A 338 -11.95 10.94 -3.33
CA HIS A 338 -10.91 10.63 -4.32
C HIS A 338 -9.91 9.60 -3.80
N TRP A 339 -9.45 9.72 -2.55
CA TRP A 339 -8.56 8.74 -1.94
C TRP A 339 -9.24 7.38 -1.68
N LEU A 340 -10.54 7.36 -1.38
CA LEU A 340 -11.32 6.11 -1.35
C LEU A 340 -11.40 5.46 -2.74
N LEU A 341 -11.74 6.23 -3.77
CA LEU A 341 -11.76 5.77 -5.16
C LEU A 341 -10.40 5.22 -5.58
N PHE A 342 -9.30 5.90 -5.23
CA PHE A 342 -7.94 5.43 -5.49
C PHE A 342 -7.68 4.02 -4.93
N ARG A 343 -8.05 3.79 -3.68
CA ARG A 343 -7.83 2.49 -3.02
C ARG A 343 -8.73 1.39 -3.60
N MET A 344 -9.98 1.72 -3.92
CA MET A 344 -10.89 0.78 -4.59
C MET A 344 -10.43 0.43 -6.01
N CYS A 345 -10.02 1.43 -6.80
CA CYS A 345 -9.48 1.22 -8.14
C CYS A 345 -8.21 0.36 -8.11
N ARG A 346 -7.34 0.53 -7.10
CA ARG A 346 -6.17 -0.34 -6.89
C ARG A 346 -6.59 -1.78 -6.65
N ALA A 347 -7.59 -2.03 -5.80
CA ALA A 347 -8.07 -3.38 -5.53
C ALA A 347 -8.75 -4.02 -6.77
N LEU A 348 -9.54 -3.24 -7.53
CA LEU A 348 -10.16 -3.69 -8.77
C LEU A 348 -9.12 -3.99 -9.87
N VAL A 349 -8.08 -3.17 -9.99
CA VAL A 349 -6.98 -3.42 -10.93
C VAL A 349 -6.14 -4.62 -10.52
N ASP A 350 -5.89 -4.81 -9.22
CA ASP A 350 -5.21 -6.01 -8.72
C ASP A 350 -5.98 -7.28 -9.08
N LEU A 351 -7.29 -7.32 -8.81
CA LEU A 351 -8.19 -8.40 -9.27
C LEU A 351 -8.19 -8.54 -10.79
N GLY A 352 -8.28 -7.43 -11.51
CA GLY A 352 -8.27 -7.38 -12.96
C GLY A 352 -7.02 -8.04 -13.55
N ILE A 353 -5.84 -7.69 -13.04
CA ILE A 353 -4.57 -8.26 -13.49
C ILE A 353 -4.44 -9.73 -13.07
N HIS A 354 -4.69 -10.04 -11.79
CA HIS A 354 -4.35 -11.35 -11.23
C HIS A 354 -5.42 -12.42 -11.46
N VAL A 355 -6.67 -12.05 -11.71
CA VAL A 355 -7.81 -12.97 -11.87
C VAL A 355 -8.47 -12.83 -13.24
N ARG A 356 -8.62 -11.61 -13.78
CA ARG A 356 -9.26 -11.38 -15.09
C ARG A 356 -8.26 -11.31 -16.26
N GLY A 357 -6.96 -11.33 -15.99
CA GLY A 357 -5.92 -11.30 -17.02
C GLY A 357 -5.78 -9.97 -17.75
N TRP A 358 -6.16 -8.85 -17.12
CA TRP A 358 -6.02 -7.53 -17.73
C TRP A 358 -4.55 -7.22 -18.05
N SER A 359 -4.34 -6.63 -19.22
CA SER A 359 -3.06 -6.00 -19.54
C SER A 359 -2.82 -4.78 -18.64
N LEU A 360 -1.56 -4.37 -18.47
CA LEU A 360 -1.24 -3.14 -17.73
C LEU A 360 -1.89 -1.90 -18.36
N THR A 361 -2.02 -1.88 -19.70
CA THR A 361 -2.70 -0.81 -20.42
C THR A 361 -4.18 -0.78 -20.10
N GLU A 362 -4.87 -1.93 -20.15
CA GLU A 362 -6.28 -2.02 -19.79
C GLU A 362 -6.52 -1.61 -18.34
N ALA A 363 -5.71 -2.14 -17.41
CA ALA A 363 -5.75 -1.77 -16.01
C ALA A 363 -5.63 -0.25 -15.82
N ARG A 364 -4.65 0.38 -16.48
CA ARG A 364 -4.45 1.84 -16.43
C ARG A 364 -5.65 2.61 -17.00
N THR A 365 -6.17 2.19 -18.15
CA THR A 365 -7.32 2.84 -18.79
C THR A 365 -8.54 2.80 -17.89
N ARG A 366 -8.84 1.64 -17.27
CA ARG A 366 -9.96 1.51 -16.33
C ARG A 366 -9.76 2.33 -15.06
N PHE A 367 -8.55 2.32 -14.51
CA PHE A 367 -8.19 3.15 -13.35
C PHE A 367 -8.52 4.62 -13.58
N VAL A 368 -8.07 5.18 -14.72
CA VAL A 368 -8.35 6.58 -15.09
C VAL A 368 -9.85 6.80 -15.36
N ALA A 369 -10.52 5.86 -16.02
CA ALA A 369 -11.95 5.98 -16.31
C ALA A 369 -12.83 6.03 -15.04
N TRP A 370 -12.41 5.36 -13.96
CA TRP A 370 -13.17 5.34 -12.71
C TRP A 370 -13.00 6.58 -11.85
N MET A 371 -11.77 7.12 -11.72
CA MET A 371 -11.49 8.17 -10.74
C MET A 371 -10.85 9.44 -11.32
N GLY A 372 -10.49 9.45 -12.60
CA GLY A 372 -9.72 10.52 -13.21
C GLY A 372 -8.23 10.38 -12.93
N GLU A 373 -7.57 11.50 -12.59
CA GLU A 373 -6.14 11.48 -12.29
C GLU A 373 -5.83 10.67 -11.01
N PRO A 374 -4.95 9.65 -11.09
CA PRO A 374 -4.49 8.96 -9.91
C PRO A 374 -3.61 9.89 -9.06
N GLY A 375 -3.71 9.76 -7.74
CA GLY A 375 -2.61 10.17 -6.87
C GLY A 375 -1.42 9.28 -7.17
N TYR A 376 -0.25 9.89 -7.42
CA TYR A 376 1.05 9.27 -7.73
C TYR A 376 1.31 8.92 -9.19
#